data_AF-A0AA40YM14-F1
#
_entry.id   AF-A0AA40YM14-F1
#
_cell.length_a   1.000
_cell.length_b   1.000
_cell.length_c   1.000
_cell.angle_alpha   90.00
_cell.angle_beta   90.00
_cell.angle_gamma   90.00
#
_symmetry.space_group_name_H-M   'P 1'
#
loop_
_entity.id
_entity.type
_entity.pdbx_description
1 polymer ?
#
loop_
_entity_poly.entity_id
_entity_poly.type
_entity_poly.pdbx_seq_one_letter_code
_entity_poly.pdbx_strand_id
1 'polypeptide(L)'
;MGNEENTPLSFEDKENMMVRFNQLYYSNNTSFKGLQLPYWMRNYGQYLAKELKGNLPIYYPKFSAGTIVMTDFGVRVGDELSGGHFAVVINNDDSKYQRNITVVPLTSKYHKGHVRINNEIFVKAINLAHDRAVELSTIQQELDESHERLVTQVFEFLQTLKTDTIRRFVNFFYQSVKNNIPLELPNEFNSELLSSLTSETAINELLMVNDFISETSKQVKQSSARLKEITPEVNEITKLLEKLDRYNNDSFVDVSNITTISKLRVKKITRYTITGNISLSKESMQKIKKSLLKRI
;
A
#
# COMPACT_ATOMS: atom_id res chain seq x y z
N MET A 1 24.19 -5.79 43.51
CA MET A 1 24.75 -5.21 42.27
C MET A 1 23.73 -4.23 41.73
N GLY A 2 24.00 -2.94 41.78
CA GLY A 2 23.03 -1.92 41.37
C GLY A 2 23.08 -0.74 42.32
N ASN A 3 23.84 0.28 41.93
CA ASN A 3 23.76 1.67 42.40
C ASN A 3 24.78 2.59 41.68
N GLU A 4 25.52 2.12 40.66
CA GLU A 4 26.43 2.98 39.88
C GLU A 4 25.82 3.56 38.58
N GLU A 5 24.68 3.04 38.08
CA GLU A 5 24.19 3.38 36.73
C GLU A 5 23.15 4.51 36.63
N ASN A 6 22.75 5.14 37.74
CA ASN A 6 21.66 6.14 37.73
C ASN A 6 22.12 7.60 37.91
N THR A 7 23.43 7.88 37.96
CA THR A 7 23.95 9.25 38.01
C THR A 7 24.11 9.80 36.59
N PRO A 8 23.61 11.01 36.27
CA PRO A 8 23.83 11.63 34.96
C PRO A 8 25.34 11.80 34.68
N LEU A 9 25.83 11.13 33.63
CA LEU A 9 27.20 11.25 33.17
C LEU A 9 27.51 12.67 32.68
N SER A 10 28.77 13.10 32.89
CA SER A 10 29.28 14.34 32.31
C SER A 10 29.30 14.26 30.77
N PHE A 11 29.46 15.41 30.11
CA PHE A 11 29.60 15.42 28.65
C PHE A 11 30.83 14.64 28.19
N GLU A 12 31.96 14.82 28.89
CA GLU A 12 33.23 14.17 28.59
C GLU A 12 33.14 12.65 28.75
N ASP A 13 32.48 12.16 29.81
CA ASP A 13 32.26 10.72 30.00
C ASP A 13 31.43 10.12 28.86
N LYS A 14 30.39 10.83 28.42
CA LYS A 14 29.54 10.40 27.29
C LYS A 14 30.33 10.37 25.98
N GLU A 15 31.18 11.36 25.74
CA GLU A 15 32.05 11.40 24.56
C GLU A 15 33.06 10.24 24.58
N ASN A 16 33.69 9.98 25.73
CA ASN A 16 34.63 8.88 25.92
C ASN A 16 33.99 7.51 25.67
N MET A 17 32.74 7.30 26.11
CA MET A 17 32.00 6.07 25.81
C MET A 17 31.76 5.84 24.31
N MET A 18 31.68 6.92 23.53
CA MET A 18 31.45 6.85 22.08
C MET A 18 32.72 6.61 21.27
N VAL A 19 33.92 6.75 21.84
CA VAL A 19 35.20 6.66 21.08
C VAL A 19 35.31 5.37 20.27
N ARG A 20 35.10 4.21 20.91
CA ARG A 20 35.18 2.90 20.20
C ARG A 20 34.10 2.76 19.14
N PHE A 21 32.89 3.25 19.44
CA PHE A 21 31.79 3.20 18.48
C PHE A 21 32.07 4.11 17.28
N ASN A 22 32.58 5.32 17.50
CA ASN A 22 32.92 6.28 16.47
C ASN A 22 34.01 5.74 15.54
N GLN A 23 35.04 5.08 16.09
CA GLN A 23 36.06 4.40 15.30
C GLN A 23 35.44 3.36 14.35
N LEU A 24 34.49 2.56 14.83
CA LEU A 24 33.76 1.60 14.00
C LEU A 24 32.84 2.32 12.98
N TYR A 25 32.08 3.30 13.43
CA TYR A 25 31.07 4.01 12.65
C TYR A 25 31.67 4.78 11.47
N TYR A 26 32.80 5.44 11.67
CA TYR A 26 33.52 6.19 10.64
C TYR A 26 34.61 5.37 9.94
N SER A 27 34.72 4.05 10.22
CA SER A 27 35.64 3.18 9.48
C SER A 27 35.17 2.97 8.04
N ASN A 28 36.11 2.70 7.14
CA ASN A 28 35.81 2.31 5.74
C ASN A 28 35.33 0.85 5.62
N ASN A 29 34.52 0.37 6.57
CA ASN A 29 34.04 -1.00 6.60
C ASN A 29 32.94 -1.24 5.56
N THR A 30 33.28 -2.00 4.52
CA THR A 30 32.38 -2.34 3.40
C THR A 30 31.54 -3.58 3.63
N SER A 31 31.63 -4.22 4.80
CA SER A 31 30.73 -5.33 5.15
C SER A 31 29.28 -4.85 5.21
N PHE A 32 28.32 -5.77 5.04
CA PHE A 32 26.90 -5.46 5.17
C PHE A 32 26.58 -4.71 6.48
N LYS A 33 27.13 -5.17 7.61
CA LYS A 33 26.90 -4.54 8.92
C LYS A 33 27.49 -3.13 8.99
N GLY A 34 28.69 -2.91 8.46
CA GLY A 34 29.30 -1.58 8.35
C GLY A 34 28.44 -0.63 7.52
N LEU A 35 28.03 -1.07 6.33
CA LEU A 35 27.19 -0.28 5.42
C LEU A 35 25.78 0.02 5.97
N GLN A 36 25.20 -0.89 6.76
CA GLN A 36 23.87 -0.69 7.36
C GLN A 36 23.89 0.07 8.69
N LEU A 37 25.04 0.16 9.36
CA LEU A 37 25.14 0.77 10.70
C LEU A 37 24.68 2.24 10.70
N PRO A 38 25.07 3.12 9.75
CA PRO A 38 24.57 4.49 9.70
C PRO A 38 23.04 4.59 9.59
N TYR A 39 22.43 3.74 8.76
CA TYR A 39 20.97 3.70 8.59
C TYR A 39 20.27 3.21 9.85
N TRP A 40 20.80 2.16 10.49
CA TRP A 40 20.26 1.64 11.74
C TRP A 40 20.33 2.68 12.86
N MET A 41 21.49 3.33 13.05
CA MET A 41 21.67 4.37 14.07
C MET A 41 20.71 5.54 13.88
N ARG A 42 20.54 6.01 12.64
CA ARG A 42 19.57 7.05 12.31
C ARG A 42 18.15 6.64 12.66
N ASN A 43 17.71 5.45 12.24
CA ASN A 43 16.35 4.97 12.49
C ASN A 43 16.11 4.76 14.00
N TYR A 44 17.07 4.14 14.69
CA TYR A 44 17.00 3.91 16.14
C TYR A 44 16.89 5.22 16.93
N GLY A 45 17.73 6.21 16.60
CA GLY A 45 17.65 7.55 17.18
C GLY A 45 16.30 8.23 16.92
N GLN A 46 15.73 8.07 15.71
CA GLN A 46 14.39 8.59 15.40
C GLN A 46 13.29 7.91 16.24
N TYR A 47 13.38 6.61 16.48
CA TYR A 47 12.41 5.90 17.33
C TYR A 47 12.47 6.42 18.77
N LEU A 48 13.67 6.52 19.35
CA LEU A 48 13.85 7.03 20.72
C LEU A 48 13.43 8.49 20.84
N ALA A 49 13.75 9.33 19.85
CA ALA A 49 13.35 10.73 19.86
C ALA A 49 11.82 10.91 19.83
N LYS A 50 11.09 10.04 19.10
CA LYS A 50 9.62 10.04 19.13
C LYS A 50 9.08 9.59 20.47
N GLU A 51 9.68 8.58 21.09
CA GLU A 51 9.32 8.10 22.41
C GLU A 51 9.49 9.18 23.48
N LEU A 52 10.64 9.84 23.52
CA LEU A 52 10.93 10.93 24.46
C LEU A 52 9.99 12.13 24.32
N LYS A 53 9.49 12.39 23.10
CA LYS A 53 8.53 13.46 22.82
C LYS A 53 7.07 13.05 23.08
N GLY A 54 6.81 11.81 23.49
CA GLY A 54 5.44 11.29 23.64
C GLY A 54 4.69 11.10 22.31
N ASN A 55 5.40 11.10 21.17
CA ASN A 55 4.84 11.07 19.81
C ASN A 55 4.77 9.65 19.24
N LEU A 56 4.54 8.64 20.09
CA LEU A 56 4.31 7.28 19.64
C LEU A 56 2.82 7.07 19.29
N PRO A 57 2.51 6.20 18.31
CA PRO A 57 1.13 5.84 18.03
C PRO A 57 0.43 5.29 19.29
N ILE A 58 -0.81 5.71 19.51
CA ILE A 58 -1.67 5.14 20.56
C ILE A 58 -2.10 3.72 20.17
N TYR A 59 -2.38 3.52 18.89
CA TYR A 59 -2.80 2.24 18.32
C TYR A 59 -1.78 1.72 17.33
N TYR A 60 -1.56 0.42 17.37
CA TYR A 60 -0.67 -0.32 16.49
C TYR A 60 -1.45 -1.33 15.65
N PRO A 61 -0.94 -1.72 14.46
CA PRO A 61 -1.48 -2.83 13.71
C PRO A 61 -1.53 -4.10 14.58
N LYS A 62 -2.66 -4.83 14.49
CA LYS A 62 -2.82 -6.15 15.09
C LYS A 62 -2.42 -7.21 14.07
N PHE A 63 -1.60 -8.17 14.49
CA PHE A 63 -1.15 -9.28 13.67
C PHE A 63 -1.60 -10.61 14.27
N SER A 64 -2.18 -11.49 13.45
CA SER A 64 -2.48 -12.86 13.85
C SER A 64 -1.24 -13.75 13.71
N ALA A 65 -1.19 -14.85 14.47
CA ALA A 65 -0.18 -15.88 14.27
C ALA A 65 -0.17 -16.37 12.81
N GLY A 66 1.02 -16.45 12.22
CA GLY A 66 1.23 -16.84 10.83
C GLY A 66 1.30 -15.68 9.85
N THR A 67 0.91 -14.46 10.24
CA THR A 67 1.03 -13.28 9.39
C THR A 67 2.49 -12.98 9.07
N ILE A 68 2.76 -12.68 7.80
CA ILE A 68 4.10 -12.30 7.33
C ILE A 68 4.27 -10.79 7.47
N VAL A 69 5.42 -10.38 8.01
CA VAL A 69 5.80 -8.98 8.18
C VAL A 69 7.22 -8.74 7.68
N MET A 70 7.45 -7.65 6.94
CA MET A 70 8.80 -7.18 6.64
C MET A 70 9.31 -6.34 7.81
N THR A 71 10.41 -6.77 8.43
CA THR A 71 10.95 -6.20 9.66
C THR A 71 12.38 -5.74 9.47
N ASP A 72 12.73 -4.61 10.05
CA ASP A 72 14.13 -4.19 10.23
C ASP A 72 14.72 -4.80 11.51
N PHE A 73 15.57 -5.81 11.38
CA PHE A 73 16.30 -6.45 12.49
C PHE A 73 17.52 -5.64 12.96
N GLY A 74 17.84 -4.51 12.30
CA GLY A 74 18.94 -3.63 12.68
C GLY A 74 20.31 -4.26 12.43
N VAL A 75 21.37 -3.64 12.94
CA VAL A 75 22.71 -4.24 12.93
C VAL A 75 22.93 -4.97 14.25
N ARG A 76 22.99 -6.31 14.20
CA ARG A 76 23.11 -7.17 15.38
C ARG A 76 24.50 -7.83 15.47
N VAL A 77 24.84 -8.36 16.64
CA VAL A 77 26.16 -8.93 16.93
C VAL A 77 26.28 -10.38 16.44
N GLY A 78 27.51 -10.84 16.17
CA GLY A 78 27.77 -12.24 15.79
C GLY A 78 26.90 -12.73 14.61
N ASP A 79 26.32 -13.92 14.76
CA ASP A 79 25.46 -14.56 13.76
C ASP A 79 23.97 -14.20 13.89
N GLU A 80 23.63 -13.20 14.72
CA GLU A 80 22.27 -12.69 14.79
C GLU A 80 21.86 -12.05 13.46
N LEU A 81 20.68 -12.44 12.96
CA LEU A 81 20.18 -11.98 11.66
C LEU A 81 20.08 -10.45 11.65
N SER A 82 20.69 -9.77 10.68
CA SER A 82 20.71 -8.30 10.64
C SER A 82 19.97 -7.78 9.40
N GLY A 83 19.46 -6.55 9.48
CA GLY A 83 18.83 -5.84 8.37
C GLY A 83 17.38 -6.21 8.08
N GLY A 84 16.90 -5.85 6.90
CA GLY A 84 15.51 -6.01 6.49
C GLY A 84 15.18 -7.42 6.01
N HIS A 85 14.35 -8.15 6.75
CA HIS A 85 13.91 -9.50 6.39
C HIS A 85 12.41 -9.68 6.60
N PHE A 86 11.80 -10.54 5.79
CA PHE A 86 10.47 -11.06 6.11
C PHE A 86 10.55 -11.93 7.37
N ALA A 87 9.49 -11.94 8.15
CA ALA A 87 9.36 -12.74 9.36
C ALA A 87 7.90 -13.17 9.54
N VAL A 88 7.69 -14.29 10.20
CA VAL A 88 6.36 -14.79 10.57
C VAL A 88 6.05 -14.43 12.02
N VAL A 89 4.85 -13.88 12.26
CA VAL A 89 4.36 -13.58 13.61
C VAL A 89 3.95 -14.86 14.33
N ILE A 90 4.37 -15.02 15.59
CA ILE A 90 4.06 -16.21 16.40
C ILE A 90 3.02 -15.94 17.50
N ASN A 91 2.83 -14.68 17.92
CA ASN A 91 1.85 -14.32 18.95
C ASN A 91 0.43 -14.77 18.59
N ASN A 92 -0.28 -15.36 19.55
CA ASN A 92 -1.70 -15.68 19.38
C ASN A 92 -2.62 -14.56 19.93
N ASP A 93 -2.10 -13.70 20.80
CA ASP A 93 -2.84 -12.77 21.66
C ASP A 93 -2.55 -11.29 21.35
N ASP A 94 -2.11 -10.98 20.12
CA ASP A 94 -1.78 -9.61 19.75
C ASP A 94 -3.00 -8.66 19.83
N SER A 95 -2.75 -7.39 20.19
CA SER A 95 -3.76 -6.35 20.28
C SER A 95 -3.28 -5.01 19.70
N LYS A 96 -4.22 -4.11 19.45
CA LYS A 96 -3.91 -2.75 18.97
C LYS A 96 -3.15 -1.89 19.99
N TYR A 97 -3.09 -2.31 21.26
CA TYR A 97 -2.39 -1.60 22.33
C TYR A 97 -0.98 -2.15 22.61
N GLN A 98 -0.72 -3.39 22.18
CA GLN A 98 0.61 -3.98 22.31
C GLN A 98 1.55 -3.38 21.28
N ARG A 99 2.71 -2.93 21.76
CA ARG A 99 3.73 -2.22 20.97
C ARG A 99 4.76 -3.16 20.35
N ASN A 100 4.76 -4.43 20.72
CA ASN A 100 5.74 -5.42 20.29
C ASN A 100 5.08 -6.71 19.79
N ILE A 101 5.83 -7.48 19.01
CA ILE A 101 5.46 -8.81 18.53
C ILE A 101 6.69 -9.71 18.52
N THR A 102 6.47 -10.98 18.80
CA THR A 102 7.43 -12.07 18.63
C THR A 102 7.33 -12.62 17.22
N VAL A 103 8.46 -12.60 16.52
CA VAL A 103 8.57 -13.01 15.14
C VAL A 103 9.69 -14.02 14.97
N VAL A 104 9.57 -14.85 13.94
CA VAL A 104 10.66 -15.74 13.49
C VAL A 104 11.03 -15.33 12.07
N PRO A 105 12.30 -14.97 11.81
CA PRO A 105 12.70 -14.51 10.49
C PRO A 105 12.62 -15.59 9.41
N LEU A 106 12.57 -15.11 8.17
CA LEU A 106 12.56 -15.91 6.96
C LEU A 106 13.84 -15.65 6.15
N THR A 107 14.30 -16.69 5.46
CA THR A 107 15.48 -16.66 4.60
C THR A 107 15.27 -17.52 3.36
N SER A 108 15.93 -17.15 2.26
CA SER A 108 15.98 -17.95 1.04
C SER A 108 17.08 -19.03 1.08
N LYS A 109 17.92 -19.03 2.13
CA LYS A 109 19.04 -19.97 2.26
C LYS A 109 18.72 -21.06 3.28
N TYR A 110 18.93 -22.30 2.87
CA TYR A 110 18.86 -23.43 3.79
C TYR A 110 20.06 -23.43 4.74
N HIS A 111 19.79 -23.62 6.03
CA HIS A 111 20.80 -23.96 7.04
C HIS A 111 20.26 -25.07 7.95
N LYS A 112 21.18 -25.78 8.62
CA LYS A 112 20.82 -26.87 9.53
C LYS A 112 19.88 -26.35 10.63
N GLY A 113 18.74 -27.01 10.78
CA GLY A 113 17.75 -26.65 11.79
C GLY A 113 16.80 -25.52 11.38
N HIS A 114 16.86 -25.01 10.13
CA HIS A 114 15.79 -24.21 9.55
C HIS A 114 14.59 -25.07 9.18
N VAL A 115 13.39 -24.49 9.24
CA VAL A 115 12.16 -25.16 8.80
C VAL A 115 11.84 -24.73 7.37
N ARG A 116 11.82 -25.69 6.44
CA ARG A 116 11.45 -25.44 5.04
C ARG A 116 9.94 -25.23 4.93
N ILE A 117 9.53 -24.14 4.29
CA ILE A 117 8.12 -23.80 3.97
C ILE A 117 7.88 -23.68 2.46
N ASN A 118 8.83 -24.16 1.65
CA ASN A 118 8.78 -24.19 0.18
C ASN A 118 8.48 -22.79 -0.40
N ASN A 119 7.75 -22.73 -1.52
CA ASN A 119 7.36 -21.50 -2.21
C ASN A 119 6.05 -20.88 -1.67
N GLU A 120 5.60 -21.23 -0.47
CA GLU A 120 4.29 -20.83 0.04
C GLU A 120 4.11 -19.30 0.09
N ILE A 121 5.16 -18.57 0.49
CA ILE A 121 5.15 -17.10 0.56
C ILE A 121 4.96 -16.50 -0.84
N PHE A 122 5.68 -17.04 -1.82
CA PHE A 122 5.60 -16.61 -3.21
C PHE A 122 4.19 -16.82 -3.77
N VAL A 123 3.64 -18.04 -3.62
CA VAL A 123 2.28 -18.37 -4.08
C VAL A 123 1.24 -17.44 -3.45
N LYS A 124 1.32 -17.21 -2.14
CA LYS A 124 0.37 -16.31 -1.45
C LYS A 124 0.49 -14.86 -1.91
N ALA A 125 1.70 -14.40 -2.22
CA ALA A 125 1.89 -13.04 -2.69
C ALA A 125 1.44 -12.85 -4.16
N ILE A 126 1.57 -13.89 -5.00
CA ILE A 126 0.99 -13.91 -6.35
C ILE A 126 -0.55 -13.87 -6.26
N ASN A 127 -1.15 -14.67 -5.39
CA ASN A 127 -2.60 -14.64 -5.19
C ASN A 127 -3.06 -13.26 -4.69
N LEU A 128 -2.31 -12.65 -3.75
CA LEU A 128 -2.58 -11.26 -3.33
C LEU A 128 -2.58 -10.30 -4.53
N ALA A 129 -1.57 -10.35 -5.40
CA ALA A 129 -1.50 -9.50 -6.58
C ALA A 129 -2.68 -9.74 -7.54
N HIS A 130 -3.02 -11.00 -7.76
CA HIS A 130 -4.17 -11.41 -8.59
C HIS A 130 -5.48 -10.88 -8.01
N ASP A 131 -5.73 -11.05 -6.72
CA ASP A 131 -6.95 -10.59 -6.05
C ASP A 131 -7.10 -9.06 -6.19
N ARG A 132 -5.99 -8.30 -6.07
CA ARG A 132 -6.00 -6.85 -6.31
C ARG A 132 -6.28 -6.49 -7.77
N ALA A 133 -5.76 -7.26 -8.72
CA ALA A 133 -6.03 -7.02 -10.14
C ALA A 133 -7.51 -7.29 -10.49
N VAL A 134 -8.12 -8.32 -9.89
CA VAL A 134 -9.56 -8.62 -10.03
C VAL A 134 -10.42 -7.49 -9.43
N GLU A 135 -10.05 -6.96 -8.26
CA GLU A 135 -10.72 -5.80 -7.66
C GLU A 135 -10.70 -4.60 -8.63
N LEU A 136 -9.56 -4.30 -9.26
CA LEU A 136 -9.47 -3.21 -10.24
C LEU A 136 -10.26 -3.49 -11.52
N SER A 137 -10.26 -4.72 -12.01
CA SER A 137 -11.08 -5.12 -13.16
C SER A 137 -12.57 -4.94 -12.89
N THR A 138 -13.01 -5.15 -11.65
CA THR A 138 -14.41 -4.93 -11.24
C THR A 138 -14.76 -3.44 -11.30
N ILE A 139 -13.87 -2.57 -10.81
CA ILE A 139 -14.05 -1.12 -10.88
C ILE A 139 -14.10 -0.64 -12.33
N GLN A 140 -13.24 -1.19 -13.20
CA GLN A 140 -13.26 -0.88 -14.63
C GLN A 140 -14.62 -1.24 -15.25
N GLN A 141 -15.15 -2.43 -14.95
CA GLN A 141 -16.47 -2.84 -15.43
C GLN A 141 -17.58 -1.91 -14.92
N GLU A 142 -17.56 -1.51 -13.65
CA GLU A 142 -18.54 -0.57 -13.11
C GLU A 142 -18.51 0.80 -13.82
N LEU A 143 -17.31 1.26 -14.20
CA LEU A 143 -17.12 2.50 -14.97
C LEU A 143 -17.66 2.37 -16.39
N ASP A 144 -17.40 1.24 -17.06
CA ASP A 144 -17.92 0.96 -18.40
C ASP A 144 -19.45 0.91 -18.40
N GLU A 145 -20.05 0.21 -17.42
CA GLU A 145 -21.50 0.18 -17.25
C GLU A 145 -22.08 1.56 -16.93
N SER A 146 -21.34 2.39 -16.17
CA SER A 146 -21.74 3.76 -15.88
C SER A 146 -21.70 4.65 -17.13
N HIS A 147 -20.72 4.43 -18.01
CA HIS A 147 -20.62 5.11 -19.28
C HIS A 147 -21.81 4.75 -20.20
N GLU A 148 -22.13 3.46 -20.33
CA GLU A 148 -23.29 3.00 -21.12
C GLU A 148 -24.63 3.55 -20.61
N ARG A 149 -24.81 3.61 -19.27
CA ARG A 149 -25.99 4.26 -18.67
C ARG A 149 -26.08 5.73 -19.03
N LEU A 150 -24.97 6.45 -18.98
CA LEU A 150 -24.92 7.88 -19.31
C LEU A 150 -25.19 8.11 -20.80
N VAL A 151 -24.62 7.28 -21.69
CA VAL A 151 -24.92 7.30 -23.14
C VAL A 151 -26.43 7.13 -23.39
N THR A 152 -27.05 6.17 -22.71
CA THR A 152 -28.49 5.90 -22.80
C THR A 152 -29.31 7.08 -22.32
N GLN A 153 -28.98 7.67 -21.17
CA GLN A 153 -29.68 8.84 -20.62
C GLN A 153 -29.61 10.05 -21.57
N VAL A 154 -28.44 10.32 -22.15
CA VAL A 154 -28.27 11.42 -23.11
C VAL A 154 -29.09 11.17 -24.38
N PHE A 155 -29.12 9.92 -24.86
CA PHE A 155 -29.92 9.54 -26.02
C PHE A 155 -31.42 9.69 -25.76
N GLU A 156 -31.92 9.20 -24.62
CA GLU A 156 -33.32 9.33 -24.23
C GLU A 156 -33.71 10.80 -24.08
N PHE A 157 -32.88 11.61 -23.43
CA PHE A 157 -33.09 13.06 -23.32
C PHE A 157 -33.16 13.73 -24.70
N LEU A 158 -32.25 13.39 -25.61
CA LEU A 158 -32.26 13.87 -26.99
C LEU A 158 -33.59 13.59 -27.71
N GLN A 159 -34.24 12.43 -27.46
CA GLN A 159 -35.54 12.11 -28.06
C GLN A 159 -36.70 12.98 -27.54
N THR A 160 -36.53 13.62 -26.38
CA THR A 160 -37.58 14.49 -25.81
C THR A 160 -37.63 15.89 -26.44
N LEU A 161 -36.55 16.28 -27.13
CA LEU A 161 -36.37 17.61 -27.71
C LEU A 161 -37.07 17.73 -29.06
N LYS A 162 -37.81 18.82 -29.26
CA LYS A 162 -38.56 19.11 -30.49
C LYS A 162 -37.88 20.16 -31.35
N THR A 163 -37.12 21.09 -30.77
CA THR A 163 -36.42 22.13 -31.53
C THR A 163 -35.21 21.56 -32.25
N ASP A 164 -35.20 21.61 -33.59
CA ASP A 164 -34.13 21.01 -34.40
C ASP A 164 -32.73 21.53 -34.07
N THR A 165 -32.58 22.84 -33.85
CA THR A 165 -31.28 23.43 -33.51
C THR A 165 -30.75 22.91 -32.17
N ILE A 166 -31.60 22.85 -31.15
CA ILE A 166 -31.25 22.31 -29.81
C ILE A 166 -30.95 20.81 -29.91
N ARG A 167 -31.75 20.07 -30.68
CA ARG A 167 -31.54 18.64 -30.92
C ARG A 167 -30.21 18.38 -31.62
N ARG A 168 -29.83 19.17 -32.63
CA ARG A 168 -28.49 19.10 -33.26
C ARG A 168 -27.38 19.31 -32.22
N PHE A 169 -27.52 20.34 -31.39
CA PHE A 169 -26.55 20.65 -30.33
C PHE A 169 -26.38 19.48 -29.35
N VAL A 170 -27.48 18.95 -28.81
CA VAL A 170 -27.44 17.82 -27.87
C VAL A 170 -26.95 16.54 -28.55
N ASN A 171 -27.22 16.35 -29.85
CA ASN A 171 -26.66 15.23 -30.60
C ASN A 171 -25.13 15.32 -30.74
N PHE A 172 -24.53 16.51 -30.88
CA PHE A 172 -23.07 16.65 -30.81
C PHE A 172 -22.53 16.18 -29.45
N PHE A 173 -23.17 16.61 -28.36
CA PHE A 173 -22.82 16.16 -27.02
C PHE A 173 -22.95 14.63 -26.86
N TYR A 174 -24.05 14.05 -27.37
CA TYR A 174 -24.26 12.60 -27.41
C TYR A 174 -23.12 11.87 -28.13
N GLN A 175 -22.66 12.36 -29.29
CA GLN A 175 -21.55 11.73 -30.01
C GLN A 175 -20.22 11.82 -29.25
N SER A 176 -19.92 12.95 -28.61
CA SER A 176 -18.72 13.09 -27.77
C SER A 176 -18.75 12.11 -26.59
N VAL A 177 -19.89 12.00 -25.91
CA VAL A 177 -20.08 11.07 -24.80
C VAL A 177 -19.97 9.63 -25.28
N LYS A 178 -20.71 9.23 -26.32
CA LYS A 178 -20.72 7.86 -26.87
C LYS A 178 -19.34 7.38 -27.28
N ASN A 179 -18.55 8.25 -27.90
CA ASN A 179 -17.24 7.88 -28.43
C ASN A 179 -16.07 8.19 -27.47
N ASN A 180 -16.35 8.71 -26.26
CA ASN A 180 -15.34 9.18 -25.30
C ASN A 180 -14.33 10.18 -25.90
N ILE A 181 -14.83 11.13 -26.68
CA ILE A 181 -14.03 12.19 -27.31
C ILE A 181 -14.26 13.51 -26.57
N PRO A 182 -13.24 14.37 -26.40
CA PRO A 182 -13.43 15.72 -25.89
C PRO A 182 -14.54 16.47 -26.65
N LEU A 183 -15.36 17.22 -25.91
CA LEU A 183 -16.41 18.04 -26.52
C LEU A 183 -15.79 19.30 -27.14
N GLU A 184 -15.79 19.36 -28.47
CA GLU A 184 -15.38 20.54 -29.23
C GLU A 184 -16.60 21.09 -29.99
N LEU A 185 -17.23 22.13 -29.44
CA LEU A 185 -18.40 22.75 -30.06
C LEU A 185 -17.98 23.63 -31.24
N PRO A 186 -18.59 23.48 -32.43
CA PRO A 186 -18.34 24.40 -33.55
C PRO A 186 -18.78 25.83 -33.19
N ASN A 187 -17.96 26.83 -33.53
CA ASN A 187 -18.23 28.24 -33.20
C ASN A 187 -19.56 28.76 -33.77
N GLU A 188 -20.02 28.19 -34.89
CA GLU A 188 -21.27 28.52 -35.59
C GLU A 188 -22.53 28.17 -34.78
N PHE A 189 -22.42 27.26 -33.81
CA PHE A 189 -23.57 26.86 -32.98
C PHE A 189 -24.07 28.00 -32.09
N ASN A 190 -23.20 28.89 -31.63
CA ASN A 190 -23.60 29.96 -30.72
C ASN A 190 -24.55 30.96 -31.39
N SER A 191 -24.28 31.35 -32.64
CA SER A 191 -25.15 32.25 -33.39
C SER A 191 -26.46 31.57 -33.82
N GLU A 192 -26.40 30.28 -34.15
CA GLU A 192 -27.57 29.48 -34.53
C GLU A 192 -28.50 29.19 -33.34
N LEU A 193 -27.95 28.95 -32.16
CA LEU A 193 -28.73 28.73 -30.94
C LEU A 193 -29.48 30.00 -30.55
N LEU A 194 -28.81 31.17 -30.57
CA LEU A 194 -29.43 32.45 -30.25
C LEU A 194 -30.60 32.79 -31.18
N SER A 195 -30.47 32.50 -32.48
CA SER A 195 -31.54 32.75 -33.45
C SER A 195 -32.72 31.78 -33.33
N SER A 196 -32.53 30.63 -32.66
CA SER A 196 -33.60 29.66 -32.38
C SER A 196 -34.47 29.99 -31.16
N LEU A 197 -34.05 30.96 -30.32
CA LEU A 197 -34.76 31.40 -29.10
C LEU A 197 -35.94 32.34 -29.39
N THR A 198 -36.76 31.98 -30.38
CA THR A 198 -37.89 32.79 -30.84
C THR A 198 -39.23 32.31 -30.28
N SER A 199 -39.25 31.15 -29.60
CA SER A 199 -40.46 30.56 -29.02
C SER A 199 -40.27 30.14 -27.56
N GLU A 200 -41.36 30.17 -26.79
CA GLU A 200 -41.40 29.68 -25.40
C GLU A 200 -40.95 28.21 -25.28
N THR A 201 -41.30 27.39 -26.28
CA THR A 201 -40.86 25.97 -26.36
C THR A 201 -39.34 25.86 -26.41
N ALA A 202 -38.67 26.64 -27.27
CA ALA A 202 -37.21 26.61 -27.39
C ALA A 202 -36.51 27.09 -26.11
N ILE A 203 -37.05 28.11 -25.44
CA ILE A 203 -36.52 28.62 -24.16
C ILE A 203 -36.63 27.53 -23.08
N ASN A 204 -37.79 26.88 -22.95
CA ASN A 204 -38.01 25.82 -21.98
C ASN A 204 -37.11 24.60 -22.22
N GLU A 205 -36.95 24.18 -23.49
CA GLU A 205 -36.02 23.11 -23.85
C GLU A 205 -34.58 23.46 -23.49
N LEU A 206 -34.15 24.71 -23.69
CA LEU A 206 -32.79 25.14 -23.31
C LEU A 206 -32.57 25.07 -21.78
N LEU A 207 -33.58 25.43 -20.98
CA LEU A 207 -33.52 25.28 -19.53
C LEU A 207 -33.40 23.81 -19.13
N MET A 208 -34.19 22.92 -19.75
CA MET A 208 -34.09 21.47 -19.54
C MET A 208 -32.70 20.94 -19.90
N VAL A 209 -32.12 21.41 -21.01
CA VAL A 209 -30.77 21.04 -21.45
C VAL A 209 -29.73 21.48 -20.43
N ASN A 210 -29.83 22.70 -19.90
CA ASN A 210 -28.91 23.19 -18.89
C ASN A 210 -28.94 22.34 -17.61
N ASP A 211 -30.14 22.00 -17.13
CA ASP A 211 -30.32 21.18 -15.94
C ASP A 211 -29.77 19.76 -16.16
N PHE A 212 -30.06 19.18 -17.32
CA PHE A 212 -29.55 17.87 -17.72
C PHE A 212 -28.01 17.85 -17.82
N ILE A 213 -27.40 18.87 -18.44
CA ILE A 213 -25.94 19.00 -18.54
C ILE A 213 -25.33 19.13 -17.15
N SER A 214 -25.94 19.91 -16.25
CA SER A 214 -25.46 20.08 -14.87
C SER A 214 -25.36 18.74 -14.15
N GLU A 215 -26.42 17.94 -14.16
CA GLU A 215 -26.44 16.62 -13.51
C GLU A 215 -25.47 15.64 -14.17
N THR A 216 -25.44 15.59 -15.50
CA THR A 216 -24.52 14.73 -16.28
C THR A 216 -23.06 15.09 -15.97
N SER A 217 -22.74 16.38 -15.88
CA SER A 217 -21.38 16.86 -15.57
C SER A 217 -20.89 16.38 -14.20
N LYS A 218 -21.80 16.27 -13.22
CA LYS A 218 -21.50 15.76 -11.88
C LYS A 218 -21.16 14.27 -11.92
N GLN A 219 -21.93 13.47 -12.65
CA GLN A 219 -21.66 12.04 -12.84
C GLN A 219 -20.31 11.79 -13.54
N VAL A 220 -20.00 12.57 -14.59
CA VAL A 220 -18.71 12.50 -15.30
C VAL A 220 -17.54 12.88 -14.39
N LYS A 221 -17.70 13.93 -13.57
CA LYS A 221 -16.67 14.32 -12.56
C LYS A 221 -16.41 13.21 -11.56
N GLN A 222 -17.44 12.53 -11.07
CA GLN A 222 -17.29 11.40 -10.14
C GLN A 222 -16.55 10.21 -10.80
N SER A 223 -16.93 9.86 -12.02
CA SER A 223 -16.30 8.76 -12.77
C SER A 223 -14.84 9.06 -13.11
N SER A 224 -14.53 10.30 -13.53
CA SER A 224 -13.14 10.72 -13.80
C SER A 224 -12.27 10.74 -12.55
N ALA A 225 -12.82 11.04 -11.37
CA ALA A 225 -12.08 10.94 -10.10
C ALA A 225 -11.69 9.50 -9.78
N ARG A 226 -12.62 8.54 -9.93
CA ARG A 226 -12.33 7.10 -9.76
C ARG A 226 -11.27 6.61 -10.74
N LEU A 227 -11.35 7.00 -12.02
CA LEU A 227 -10.35 6.64 -13.04
C LEU A 227 -8.93 7.11 -12.66
N LYS A 228 -8.79 8.29 -12.05
CA LYS A 228 -7.48 8.80 -11.61
C LYS A 228 -6.85 7.98 -10.48
N GLU A 229 -7.64 7.26 -9.70
CA GLU A 229 -7.16 6.40 -8.61
C GLU A 229 -6.70 5.02 -9.11
N ILE A 230 -7.16 4.56 -10.28
CA ILE A 230 -6.78 3.24 -10.82
C ILE A 230 -5.30 3.18 -11.21
N THR A 231 -4.77 4.19 -11.90
CA THR A 231 -3.36 4.21 -12.36
C THR A 231 -2.34 4.01 -11.23
N PRO A 232 -2.41 4.73 -10.09
CA PRO A 232 -1.48 4.48 -8.98
C PRO A 232 -1.66 3.09 -8.35
N GLU A 233 -2.88 2.56 -8.32
CA GLU A 233 -3.15 1.20 -7.83
C GLU A 233 -2.53 0.12 -8.72
N VAL A 234 -2.66 0.23 -10.04
CA VAL A 234 -1.96 -0.64 -11.01
C VAL A 234 -0.45 -0.60 -10.80
N ASN A 235 0.13 0.59 -10.61
CA ASN A 235 1.56 0.75 -10.37
C ASN A 235 2.04 0.04 -9.09
N GLU A 236 1.24 0.04 -8.01
CA GLU A 236 1.58 -0.69 -6.79
C GLU A 236 1.52 -2.21 -6.97
N ILE A 237 0.59 -2.72 -7.78
CA ILE A 237 0.55 -4.15 -8.17
C ILE A 237 1.80 -4.51 -8.98
N THR A 238 2.18 -3.69 -9.97
CA THR A 238 3.40 -3.90 -10.77
C THR A 238 4.64 -3.97 -9.89
N LYS A 239 4.80 -3.03 -8.94
CA LYS A 239 5.92 -3.05 -7.97
C LYS A 239 5.90 -4.28 -7.06
N LEU A 240 4.73 -4.82 -6.73
CA LEU A 240 4.63 -6.08 -5.98
C LEU A 240 5.14 -7.24 -6.84
N LEU A 241 4.70 -7.35 -8.09
CA LEU A 241 5.12 -8.40 -9.02
C LEU A 241 6.64 -8.36 -9.29
N GLU A 242 7.21 -7.18 -9.56
CA GLU A 242 8.67 -6.99 -9.73
C GLU A 242 9.47 -7.42 -8.49
N LYS A 243 8.91 -7.24 -7.28
CA LYS A 243 9.55 -7.72 -6.06
C LYS A 243 9.55 -9.24 -6.00
N LEU A 244 8.50 -9.90 -6.49
CA LEU A 244 8.33 -11.35 -6.41
C LEU A 244 9.29 -12.13 -7.31
N ASP A 245 9.75 -11.54 -8.41
CA ASP A 245 10.81 -12.13 -9.24
C ASP A 245 12.08 -12.46 -8.43
N ARG A 246 12.35 -11.69 -7.36
CA ARG A 246 13.50 -11.92 -6.46
C ARG A 246 13.25 -12.98 -5.39
N TYR A 247 12.03 -13.47 -5.23
CA TYR A 247 11.60 -14.36 -4.14
C TYR A 247 10.98 -15.67 -4.64
N ASN A 248 11.26 -16.08 -5.89
CA ASN A 248 10.74 -17.30 -6.51
C ASN A 248 11.38 -18.62 -6.01
N ASN A 249 12.25 -18.55 -5.01
CA ASN A 249 12.94 -19.70 -4.43
C ASN A 249 12.22 -20.23 -3.19
N ASP A 250 12.61 -21.44 -2.77
CA ASP A 250 12.18 -21.98 -1.49
C ASP A 250 12.52 -21.04 -0.33
N SER A 251 11.56 -20.90 0.56
CA SER A 251 11.69 -20.14 1.79
C SER A 251 11.91 -21.07 2.99
N PHE A 252 12.72 -20.59 3.92
CA PHE A 252 13.07 -21.28 5.15
C PHE A 252 12.85 -20.34 6.33
N VAL A 253 12.47 -20.92 7.46
CA VAL A 253 12.23 -20.20 8.71
C VAL A 253 13.42 -20.40 9.63
N ASP A 254 14.06 -19.30 10.02
CA ASP A 254 15.19 -19.28 10.93
C ASP A 254 14.72 -19.25 12.39
N VAL A 255 14.35 -20.43 12.86
CA VAL A 255 13.89 -20.66 14.25
C VAL A 255 14.96 -20.38 15.31
N SER A 256 16.23 -20.24 14.95
CA SER A 256 17.30 -19.90 15.90
C SER A 256 17.29 -18.40 16.24
N ASN A 257 16.76 -17.58 15.33
CA ASN A 257 16.69 -16.12 15.47
C ASN A 257 15.29 -15.62 15.89
N ILE A 258 14.50 -16.45 16.58
CA ILE A 258 13.23 -16.02 17.19
C ILE A 258 13.49 -14.81 18.11
N THR A 259 12.69 -13.76 17.94
CA THR A 259 12.92 -12.52 18.70
C THR A 259 11.66 -11.68 18.82
N THR A 260 11.60 -10.85 19.86
CA THR A 260 10.56 -9.86 20.05
C THR A 260 11.04 -8.51 19.53
N ILE A 261 10.24 -7.89 18.67
CA ILE A 261 10.54 -6.58 18.06
C ILE A 261 9.46 -5.57 18.44
N SER A 262 9.82 -4.28 18.47
CA SER A 262 8.83 -3.20 18.42
C SER A 262 8.12 -3.19 17.06
N LYS A 263 6.80 -2.98 17.05
CA LYS A 263 5.99 -2.81 15.84
C LYS A 263 6.41 -1.57 15.03
N LEU A 264 7.14 -0.62 15.63
CA LEU A 264 7.76 0.51 14.92
C LEU A 264 8.82 0.07 13.89
N ARG A 265 9.35 -1.15 14.04
CA ARG A 265 10.36 -1.74 13.15
C ARG A 265 9.74 -2.55 12.01
N VAL A 266 8.42 -2.71 11.99
CA VAL A 266 7.70 -3.32 10.86
C VAL A 266 7.58 -2.25 9.77
N LYS A 267 7.98 -2.61 8.54
CA LYS A 267 7.86 -1.70 7.39
C LYS A 267 6.40 -1.37 7.09
N LYS A 268 6.18 -0.25 6.39
CA LYS A 268 4.85 0.26 6.04
C LYS A 268 3.95 -0.84 5.46
N ILE A 269 2.72 -0.89 5.98
CA ILE A 269 1.64 -1.78 5.53
C ILE A 269 0.79 -0.99 4.54
N THR A 270 0.61 -1.52 3.34
CA THR A 270 -0.41 -1.09 2.37
C THR A 270 -1.16 -2.31 1.88
N ARG A 271 -2.31 -2.16 1.23
CA ARG A 271 -3.05 -3.30 0.64
C ARG A 271 -2.27 -4.08 -0.43
N TYR A 272 -1.16 -3.51 -0.90
CA TYR A 272 -0.26 -4.05 -1.93
C TYR A 272 1.04 -4.65 -1.38
N THR A 273 1.33 -4.50 -0.09
CA THR A 273 2.54 -5.09 0.51
C THR A 273 2.28 -6.50 1.00
N ILE A 274 3.28 -7.37 0.92
CA ILE A 274 3.24 -8.71 1.56
C ILE A 274 2.97 -8.59 3.08
N THR A 275 3.61 -7.60 3.73
CA THR A 275 3.45 -7.30 5.15
C THR A 275 1.98 -7.15 5.51
N GLY A 276 1.47 -7.97 6.43
CA GLY A 276 0.12 -7.87 6.96
C GLY A 276 -0.99 -8.47 6.08
N ASN A 277 -0.73 -8.72 4.80
CA ASN A 277 -1.76 -9.20 3.86
C ASN A 277 -1.65 -10.68 3.52
N ILE A 278 -0.54 -11.35 3.84
CA ILE A 278 -0.42 -12.80 3.68
C ILE A 278 -0.11 -13.48 5.01
N SER A 279 -0.56 -14.72 5.14
CA SER A 279 -0.29 -15.56 6.32
C SER A 279 0.01 -16.99 5.91
N LEU A 280 0.96 -17.63 6.60
CA LEU A 280 1.28 -19.05 6.41
C LEU A 280 0.08 -19.95 6.75
N SER A 281 0.05 -21.11 6.11
CA SER A 281 -0.90 -22.17 6.35
C SER A 281 -0.77 -22.72 7.77
N LYS A 282 -1.86 -23.34 8.24
CA LYS A 282 -1.89 -24.03 9.54
C LYS A 282 -0.81 -25.11 9.62
N GLU A 283 -0.56 -25.83 8.52
CA GLU A 283 0.46 -26.88 8.44
C GLU A 283 1.87 -26.31 8.64
N SER A 284 2.25 -25.27 7.89
CA SER A 284 3.54 -24.60 8.05
C SER A 284 3.71 -24.04 9.46
N MET A 285 2.66 -23.44 10.03
CA MET A 285 2.68 -22.96 11.40
C MET A 285 2.87 -24.06 12.44
N GLN A 286 2.26 -25.23 12.25
CA GLN A 286 2.49 -26.39 13.12
C GLN A 286 3.94 -26.89 13.04
N LYS A 287 4.52 -26.96 11.84
CA LYS A 287 5.94 -27.33 11.65
C LYS A 287 6.87 -26.37 12.39
N ILE A 288 6.62 -25.06 12.25
CA ILE A 288 7.40 -24.01 12.92
C ILE A 288 7.28 -24.13 14.45
N LYS A 289 6.05 -24.19 14.98
CA LYS A 289 5.81 -24.33 16.43
C LYS A 289 6.48 -25.58 17.01
N LYS A 290 6.37 -26.73 16.33
CA LYS A 290 7.05 -27.97 16.74
C LYS A 290 8.58 -27.82 16.74
N SER A 291 9.14 -27.10 15.77
CA SER A 291 10.59 -26.86 15.72
C SER A 291 11.07 -25.89 16.80
N LEU A 292 10.25 -24.90 17.18
CA LEU A 292 10.55 -23.98 18.27
C LEU A 292 10.51 -24.69 19.63
N LEU A 293 9.50 -25.52 19.88
CA LEU A 293 9.38 -26.31 21.12
C LEU A 293 10.50 -27.33 21.31
N LYS A 294 11.16 -27.77 20.23
CA LYS A 294 12.34 -28.65 20.34
C LYS A 294 13.61 -27.93 20.78
N ARG A 295 13.61 -26.59 20.76
CA ARG A 295 14.80 -25.76 21.03
C ARG A 295 14.77 -25.10 22.41
N ILE A 296 13.61 -25.05 23.05
CA ILE A 296 13.36 -24.47 24.38
C ILE A 296 13.10 -25.63 25.33
#